data_AF-A0A4Q5SHF0-F1
#
_entry.id   AF-A0A4Q5SHF0-F1
#
_cell.length_a   1.000
_cell.length_b   1.000
_cell.length_c   1.000
_cell.angle_alpha   90.00
_cell.angle_beta   90.00
_cell.angle_gamma   90.00
#
_symmetry.space_group_name_H-M   'P 1'
#
loop_
_entity.id
_entity.type
_entity.pdbx_description
1 polymer ?
#
loop_
_entity_poly.entity_id
_entity_poly.type
_entity_poly.pdbx_seq_one_letter_code
_entity_poly.pdbx_strand_id
1 'polypeptide(L)'
;MDNLFYFVGAGVIIIILMIQYDHVQRKRLKKVLKQTNNVEPLFMIKSAGQKLNTLKVTMAEYEKHIALINDNGVLDKVKVRLEETMHAYNEGRMPLNQYYDRLSNMNDVLIKHSEKQKKTVSVY
;
A
#
# COMPACT_ATOMS: atom_id res chain seq x y z
N MET A 1 27.21 14.47 58.05
CA MET A 1 26.20 13.44 57.68
C MET A 1 25.10 14.04 56.81
N ASP A 2 24.66 15.27 57.09
CA ASP A 2 23.48 15.87 56.44
C ASP A 2 23.64 16.10 54.93
N ASN A 3 24.81 16.55 54.45
CA ASN A 3 25.06 16.80 53.03
C ASN A 3 24.98 15.53 52.15
N LEU A 4 25.27 14.35 52.72
CA LEU A 4 25.23 13.08 52.00
C LEU A 4 23.78 12.62 51.79
N PHE A 5 22.89 12.90 52.75
CA PHE A 5 21.46 12.65 52.62
C PHE A 5 20.80 13.57 51.59
N TYR A 6 21.21 14.84 51.49
CA TYR A 6 20.73 15.73 50.43
C TYR A 6 21.15 15.26 49.03
N PHE A 7 22.39 14.78 48.88
CA PHE A 7 22.88 14.27 47.60
C PHE A 7 22.13 13.00 47.16
N VAL A 8 21.90 12.06 48.08
CA VAL A 8 21.10 10.85 47.81
C VAL A 8 19.64 11.19 47.51
N GLY A 9 19.04 12.10 48.30
CA GLY A 9 17.67 12.56 48.07
C GLY A 9 17.49 13.22 46.70
N ALA A 10 18.42 14.09 46.29
CA ALA A 10 18.41 14.71 44.97
C ALA A 10 18.57 13.67 43.85
N GLY A 11 19.44 12.67 44.02
CA GLY A 11 19.62 11.58 43.06
C GLY A 11 18.35 10.76 42.85
N VAL A 12 17.63 10.42 43.93
CA VAL A 12 16.36 9.68 43.85
C VAL A 12 15.30 10.50 43.11
N ILE A 13 15.22 11.81 43.37
CA ILE A 13 14.28 12.72 42.69
C ILE A 13 14.55 12.77 41.19
N ILE A 14 15.82 12.86 40.78
CA ILE A 14 16.22 12.88 39.36
C ILE A 14 15.81 11.58 38.66
N ILE A 15 16.02 10.43 39.30
CA ILE A 15 15.64 9.12 38.72
C ILE A 15 14.11 9.03 38.54
N ILE A 16 13.33 9.46 39.54
CA ILE A 16 11.87 9.48 39.46
C ILE A 16 11.40 10.38 38.30
N LEU A 17 11.99 11.57 38.16
CA LEU A 17 11.70 12.49 37.06
C LEU A 17 12.04 11.87 35.70
N MET A 18 13.16 11.16 35.58
CA MET A 18 13.56 10.47 34.34
C MET A 18 12.52 9.41 33.92
N ILE A 19 12.04 8.60 34.87
CA ILE A 19 11.03 7.57 34.61
C ILE A 19 9.70 8.19 34.18
N GLN A 20 9.26 9.24 34.88
CA GLN A 20 8.03 9.95 34.51
C GLN A 20 8.13 10.59 33.13
N TYR A 21 9.28 11.20 32.82
CA TYR A 21 9.53 11.83 31.53
C TYR A 21 9.54 10.80 30.39
N ASP A 22 10.20 9.65 30.56
CA ASP A 22 10.17 8.57 29.55
C ASP A 22 8.73 8.06 29.32
N HIS A 23 7.94 7.91 30.39
CA HIS A 23 6.54 7.48 30.25
C HIS A 23 5.68 8.49 29.48
N VAL A 24 5.91 9.80 29.68
CA VAL A 24 5.21 10.86 28.95
C VAL A 24 5.65 10.93 27.49
N GLN A 25 6.95 10.80 27.23
CA GLN A 25 7.50 10.79 25.86
C GLN A 25 6.99 9.60 25.05
N ARG A 26 6.96 8.39 25.63
CA ARG A 26 6.41 7.20 24.95
C ARG A 26 4.94 7.35 24.62
N LYS A 27 4.14 7.99 25.49
CA LYS A 27 2.73 8.30 25.22
C LYS A 27 2.58 9.30 24.07
N ARG A 28 3.41 10.35 24.03
CA ARG A 28 3.42 11.33 22.93
C ARG A 28 3.87 10.69 21.62
N LEU A 29 4.91 9.87 21.63
CA LEU A 29 5.40 9.13 20.48
C LEU A 29 4.33 8.16 19.95
N LYS A 30 3.69 7.38 20.83
CA LYS A 30 2.56 6.51 20.44
C LYS A 30 1.39 7.30 19.88
N LYS A 31 1.10 8.51 20.39
CA LYS A 31 0.04 9.37 19.88
C LYS A 31 0.36 9.92 18.50
N VAL A 32 1.59 10.39 18.29
CA VAL A 32 2.09 10.85 16.98
C VAL A 32 2.11 9.68 16.00
N LEU A 33 2.64 8.52 16.38
CA LEU A 33 2.62 7.30 15.57
C LEU A 33 1.20 6.83 15.23
N LYS A 34 0.24 6.95 16.16
CA LYS A 34 -1.16 6.62 15.90
C LYS A 34 -1.83 7.63 14.98
N GLN A 35 -1.46 8.91 15.06
CA GLN A 35 -1.91 9.95 14.13
C GLN A 35 -1.27 9.81 12.74
N THR A 36 -0.01 9.36 12.65
CA THR A 36 0.66 9.06 11.37
C THR A 36 0.32 7.67 10.82
N ASN A 37 -0.28 6.77 11.61
CA ASN A 37 -0.84 5.52 11.08
C ASN A 37 -2.07 5.75 10.18
N ASN A 38 -2.56 6.99 10.09
CA ASN A 38 -3.62 7.40 9.16
C ASN A 38 -3.08 8.06 7.89
N VAL A 39 -1.75 8.17 7.73
CA VAL A 39 -1.13 8.46 6.44
C VAL A 39 -0.69 7.12 5.88
N GLU A 40 -1.37 6.69 4.81
CA GLU A 40 -1.00 5.47 4.09
C GLU A 40 0.52 5.40 3.87
N PRO A 41 1.16 4.26 4.16
CA PRO A 41 2.60 4.19 4.12
C PRO A 41 3.09 4.57 2.73
N LEU A 42 4.02 5.52 2.65
CA LEU A 42 4.59 6.03 1.39
C LEU A 42 5.06 4.89 0.46
N PHE A 43 5.52 3.78 1.05
CA PHE A 43 5.89 2.56 0.35
C PHE A 43 4.71 1.87 -0.34
N MET A 44 3.53 1.82 0.29
CA MET A 44 2.32 1.26 -0.31
C MET A 44 1.87 2.11 -1.50
N ILE A 45 1.88 3.44 -1.38
CA ILE A 45 1.52 4.35 -2.48
C ILE A 45 2.48 4.15 -3.66
N LYS A 46 3.79 4.09 -3.40
CA LYS A 46 4.79 3.78 -4.43
C LYS A 46 4.56 2.42 -5.09
N SER A 47 4.27 1.39 -4.30
CA SER A 47 4.03 0.04 -4.81
C SER A 47 2.75 -0.05 -5.65
N ALA A 48 1.69 0.67 -5.26
CA ALA A 48 0.45 0.77 -6.02
C ALA A 48 0.68 1.51 -7.35
N GLY A 49 1.48 2.57 -7.34
CA GLY A 49 1.90 3.28 -8.56
C GLY A 49 2.73 2.39 -9.50
N GLN A 50 3.67 1.61 -8.96
CA GLN A 50 4.43 0.63 -9.74
C GLN A 50 3.51 -0.44 -10.35
N LYS A 51 2.59 -1.01 -9.57
CA LYS A 51 1.62 -1.99 -10.07
C LYS A 51 0.68 -1.41 -11.14
N LEU A 52 0.21 -0.18 -10.96
CA LEU A 52 -0.58 0.52 -11.97
C LEU A 52 0.21 0.66 -13.28
N ASN A 53 1.50 1.00 -13.18
CA ASN A 53 2.35 1.12 -14.35
C ASN A 53 2.55 -0.24 -15.05
N THR A 54 2.79 -1.30 -14.28
CA THR A 54 2.86 -2.68 -14.82
C THR A 54 1.55 -3.09 -15.49
N LEU A 55 0.40 -2.75 -14.89
CA LEU A 55 -0.91 -3.03 -15.48
C LEU A 55 -1.09 -2.28 -16.80
N LYS A 56 -0.70 -1.01 -16.89
CA LYS A 56 -0.75 -0.24 -18.15
C LYS A 56 0.14 -0.84 -19.24
N VAL A 57 1.36 -1.27 -18.89
CA VAL A 57 2.28 -1.92 -19.84
C VAL A 57 1.72 -3.25 -20.33
N THR A 58 1.23 -4.10 -19.42
CA THR A 58 0.62 -5.39 -19.79
C THR A 58 -0.63 -5.21 -20.64
N MET A 59 -1.46 -4.19 -20.38
CA MET A 59 -2.60 -3.84 -21.22
C MET A 59 -2.18 -3.38 -22.62
N ALA A 60 -1.14 -2.56 -22.74
CA ALA A 60 -0.62 -2.11 -24.03
C ALA A 60 0.01 -3.26 -24.83
N GLU A 61 0.65 -4.21 -24.15
CA GLU A 61 1.15 -5.45 -24.76
C GLU A 61 -0.01 -6.35 -25.20
N TYR A 62 -1.05 -6.48 -24.37
CA TYR A 62 -2.27 -7.20 -24.70
C TYR A 62 -2.93 -6.64 -25.95
N GLU A 63 -3.09 -5.31 -26.03
CA GLU A 63 -3.71 -4.59 -27.15
C GLU A 63 -2.96 -4.84 -28.47
N LYS A 64 -1.63 -4.95 -28.44
CA LYS A 64 -0.84 -5.36 -29.63
C LYS A 64 -1.10 -6.81 -30.04
N HIS A 65 -1.38 -7.69 -29.09
CA HIS A 65 -1.68 -9.10 -29.33
C HIS A 65 -3.18 -9.37 -29.57
N ILE A 66 -4.09 -8.41 -29.35
CA ILE A 66 -5.54 -8.55 -29.60
C ILE A 66 -5.83 -8.85 -31.07
N ALA A 67 -5.03 -8.35 -32.02
CA ALA A 67 -5.20 -8.72 -33.42
C ALA A 67 -5.01 -10.23 -33.70
N LEU A 68 -4.32 -10.95 -32.80
CA LEU A 68 -4.08 -12.41 -32.86
C LEU A 68 -4.97 -13.20 -31.90
N ILE A 69 -5.72 -12.52 -31.02
CA ILE A 69 -6.44 -13.13 -29.90
C ILE A 69 -7.91 -12.75 -30.03
N ASN A 70 -8.81 -13.74 -30.04
CA ASN A 70 -10.24 -13.47 -29.96
C ASN A 70 -10.56 -12.93 -28.55
N ASP A 71 -10.48 -11.60 -28.39
CA ASP A 71 -10.75 -10.92 -27.14
C ASP A 71 -12.26 -10.81 -26.95
N ASN A 72 -12.79 -11.48 -25.93
CA ASN A 72 -14.21 -11.42 -25.56
C ASN A 72 -14.55 -10.11 -24.82
N GLY A 73 -13.92 -8.99 -25.23
CA GLY A 73 -13.99 -7.69 -24.57
C GLY A 73 -13.38 -7.68 -23.16
N VAL A 74 -12.37 -8.53 -22.90
CA VAL A 74 -11.74 -8.61 -21.57
C VAL A 74 -10.87 -7.38 -21.34
N LEU A 75 -10.17 -6.88 -22.38
CA LEU A 75 -9.37 -5.66 -22.24
C LEU A 75 -10.25 -4.46 -21.89
N ASP A 76 -11.38 -4.29 -22.58
CA ASP A 76 -12.34 -3.20 -22.31
C ASP A 76 -12.91 -3.28 -20.90
N LYS A 77 -13.29 -4.48 -20.44
CA LYS A 77 -13.76 -4.66 -19.06
C LYS A 77 -12.70 -4.29 -18.03
N VAL A 78 -11.43 -4.60 -18.28
CA VAL A 78 -10.34 -4.22 -17.37
C VAL A 78 -10.06 -2.72 -17.43
N LYS A 79 -10.13 -2.07 -18.61
CA LYS A 79 -9.98 -0.61 -18.76
C LYS A 79 -11.06 0.13 -17.95
N VAL A 80 -12.33 -0.21 -18.15
CA VAL A 80 -13.46 0.41 -17.43
C VAL A 80 -13.29 0.23 -15.92
N ARG A 81 -13.00 -0.99 -15.48
CA ARG A 81 -12.86 -1.30 -14.04
C ARG A 81 -11.65 -0.60 -13.41
N LEU A 82 -10.59 -0.39 -14.17
CA LEU A 82 -9.41 0.36 -13.74
C LEU A 82 -9.74 1.84 -13.54
N GLU A 83 -10.45 2.46 -14.48
CA GLU A 83 -10.90 3.85 -14.38
C GLU A 83 -11.84 4.05 -13.18
N GLU A 84 -12.83 3.18 -13.01
CA GLU A 84 -13.72 3.20 -11.83
C GLU A 84 -12.95 3.09 -10.52
N THR A 85 -11.96 2.19 -10.47
CA THR A 85 -11.15 1.95 -9.27
C THR A 85 -10.22 3.12 -8.97
N MET A 86 -9.65 3.75 -10.00
CA MET A 86 -8.83 4.95 -9.87
C MET A 86 -9.66 6.16 -9.46
N HIS A 87 -10.87 6.31 -10.01
CA HIS A 87 -11.80 7.37 -9.63
C HIS A 87 -12.27 7.22 -8.18
N ALA A 88 -12.65 6.01 -7.75
CA ALA A 88 -13.07 5.74 -6.38
C ALA A 88 -11.95 5.95 -5.36
N TYR A 89 -10.70 5.67 -5.75
CA TYR A 89 -9.52 5.99 -4.93
C TYR A 89 -9.27 7.50 -4.86
N ASN A 90 -9.32 8.22 -5.99
CA ASN A 90 -9.11 9.67 -6.04
C ASN A 90 -10.18 10.47 -5.26
N GLU A 91 -11.41 9.98 -5.20
CA GLU A 91 -12.48 10.56 -4.38
C GLU A 91 -12.39 10.20 -2.89
N GLY A 92 -11.40 9.39 -2.48
CA GLY A 92 -11.27 8.91 -1.10
C GLY A 92 -12.36 7.92 -0.68
N ARG A 93 -13.16 7.40 -1.61
CA ARG A 93 -14.20 6.38 -1.34
C ARG A 93 -13.61 4.98 -1.17
N MET A 94 -12.33 4.79 -1.49
CA MET A 94 -11.63 3.51 -1.40
C MET A 94 -10.27 3.67 -0.70
N PRO A 95 -9.99 2.89 0.36
CA PRO A 95 -8.67 2.84 0.97
C PRO A 95 -7.65 2.15 0.05
N LEU A 96 -6.38 2.54 0.16
CA LEU A 96 -5.30 2.06 -0.73
C LEU A 96 -5.07 0.56 -0.70
N ASN A 97 -5.37 -0.11 0.41
CA ASN A 97 -5.29 -1.58 0.46
C ASN A 97 -6.27 -2.23 -0.52
N GLN A 98 -7.52 -1.75 -0.56
CA GLN A 98 -8.53 -2.22 -1.51
C GLN A 98 -8.17 -1.83 -2.94
N TYR A 99 -7.59 -0.65 -3.14
CA TYR A 99 -7.08 -0.23 -4.45
C TYR A 99 -5.96 -1.17 -4.94
N TYR A 100 -5.01 -1.51 -4.07
CA TYR A 100 -3.90 -2.41 -4.36
C TYR A 100 -4.37 -3.83 -4.70
N ASP A 101 -5.31 -4.38 -3.93
CA ASP A 101 -5.88 -5.70 -4.18
C ASP A 101 -6.63 -5.75 -5.52
N ARG A 102 -7.39 -4.69 -5.84
CA ARG A 102 -8.08 -4.58 -7.13
C ARG A 102 -7.12 -4.52 -8.30
N LEU A 103 -6.05 -3.73 -8.19
CA LEU A 103 -5.00 -3.69 -9.22
C LEU A 103 -4.35 -5.06 -9.42
N SER A 104 -4.08 -5.78 -8.32
CA SER A 104 -3.50 -7.13 -8.39
C SER A 104 -4.42 -8.11 -9.11
N ASN A 105 -5.72 -8.11 -8.76
CA ASN A 105 -6.71 -8.98 -9.38
C ASN A 105 -6.85 -8.69 -10.89
N MET A 106 -6.81 -7.42 -11.30
CA MET A 106 -6.87 -7.06 -12.73
C MET A 106 -5.66 -7.58 -13.51
N ASN A 107 -4.47 -7.44 -12.93
CA ASN A 107 -3.24 -7.94 -13.54
C ASN A 107 -3.27 -9.47 -13.67
N ASP A 108 -3.75 -10.19 -12.64
CA ASP A 108 -3.88 -11.64 -12.68
C ASP A 108 -4.89 -12.12 -13.73
N VAL A 109 -5.98 -11.38 -13.95
CA VAL A 109 -6.95 -11.68 -15.01
C VAL A 109 -6.32 -11.55 -16.39
N LEU A 110 -5.56 -10.48 -16.64
CA LEU A 110 -4.86 -10.30 -17.92
C LEU A 110 -3.81 -11.38 -18.14
N ILE A 111 -3.00 -11.71 -17.14
CA ILE A 111 -1.97 -12.76 -17.23
C ILE A 111 -2.62 -14.13 -17.49
N LYS A 112 -3.66 -14.50 -16.74
CA LYS A 112 -4.36 -15.77 -16.98
C LYS A 112 -5.00 -15.83 -18.37
N HIS A 113 -5.53 -14.71 -18.86
CA HIS A 113 -6.11 -14.68 -20.19
C HIS A 113 -5.03 -14.76 -21.28
N SER A 114 -3.88 -14.09 -21.15
CA SER A 114 -2.76 -14.23 -22.12
C SER A 114 -2.18 -15.65 -22.11
N GLU A 115 -2.04 -16.28 -20.95
CA GLU A 115 -1.56 -17.66 -20.84
C GLU A 115 -2.54 -18.66 -21.48
N LYS A 116 -3.84 -18.48 -21.24
CA LYS A 116 -4.89 -19.32 -21.85
C LYS A 116 -4.88 -19.19 -23.36
N GLN A 117 -4.69 -17.98 -23.88
CA GLN A 117 -4.63 -17.68 -25.32
C GLN A 117 -3.33 -18.19 -25.97
N LYS A 118 -2.18 -18.11 -25.28
CA LYS A 118 -0.92 -18.71 -25.76
C LYS A 118 -1.02 -20.24 -25.88
N LYS A 119 -1.69 -20.91 -24.94
CA LYS A 119 -1.93 -22.37 -25.03
C LYS A 119 -2.83 -22.75 -26.19
N THR A 120 -3.85 -21.97 -26.53
CA THR A 120 -4.74 -22.27 -27.66
C THR A 120 -4.08 -22.03 -29.02
N VAL A 121 -3.14 -21.08 -29.12
CA VAL A 121 -2.39 -20.81 -30.37
C VAL A 121 -1.26 -21.83 -30.59
N SER A 122 -0.66 -22.39 -29.53
CA SER A 122 0.42 -23.39 -29.63
C SER A 122 -0.04 -24.82 -29.98
N VAL A 123 -1.36 -25.07 -30.06
CA VAL A 123 -1.95 -26.38 -30.35
C VAL A 123 -2.37 -26.51 -31.83
N TYR A 124 -2.10 -25.49 -32.65
CA TYR A 124 -2.27 -25.53 -34.10
C TYR A 124 -0.94 -25.51 -34.84
#